data_AF-A0AAD9YLV3-F1
#
_entry.id   AF-A0AAD9YLV3-F1
#
_cell.length_a   1.000
_cell.length_b   1.000
_cell.length_c   1.000
_cell.angle_alpha   90.00
_cell.angle_beta   90.00
_cell.angle_gamma   90.00
#
_symmetry.space_group_name_H-M   'P 1'
#
loop_
_entity.id
_entity.type
_entity.pdbx_description
1 polymer ?
#
loop_
_entity_poly.entity_id
_entity_poly.type
_entity_poly.pdbx_seq_one_letter_code
_entity_poly.pdbx_strand_id
1 'polypeptide(L)'
;MHMLSLYTEEKFLHYQLSSPIWKTLMAGMSNPVDTHPNINTLLTNAATSVNDAFETLRGIDSSRTESPESDALLTYYHVLSILRQVPLRKLHEFSGWQVTEPQIDAAREYLQKWMRSKPSHARKCFWHAAVVFKILRNKKHFACDSPFCMLVVVLYMWAFDQFGQLKGAILPRDMADCAGMDRPTSVDLLQDEKEIEAWLENGSSSVHITGVGVLKSTKSGARMISECRRILLSASGWSPLCRFLAGAWERVSSGG
;
A
#
# COMPACT_ATOMS: atom_id res chain seq x y z
N MET A 1 -32.73 2.91 -14.61
CA MET A 1 -31.63 3.84 -14.24
C MET A 1 -30.26 3.18 -14.04
N HIS A 2 -30.04 1.88 -14.30
CA HIS A 2 -28.70 1.25 -14.18
C HIS A 2 -27.88 1.27 -15.49
N MET A 3 -28.53 1.48 -16.64
CA MET A 3 -27.84 1.51 -17.93
C MET A 3 -27.06 2.82 -18.14
N LEU A 4 -27.58 3.93 -17.61
CA LEU A 4 -26.92 5.24 -17.68
C LEU A 4 -25.67 5.31 -16.78
N SER A 5 -25.63 4.60 -15.65
CA SER A 5 -24.45 4.56 -14.78
C SER A 5 -23.30 3.76 -15.42
N LEU A 6 -23.62 2.65 -16.09
CA LEU A 6 -22.65 1.88 -16.88
C LEU A 6 -22.08 2.71 -18.04
N TYR A 7 -22.92 3.51 -18.72
CA TYR A 7 -22.47 4.36 -19.82
C TYR A 7 -21.59 5.54 -19.35
N THR A 8 -21.87 6.11 -18.18
CA THR A 8 -20.99 7.13 -17.58
C THR A 8 -19.65 6.56 -17.11
N GLU A 9 -19.62 5.31 -16.63
CA GLU A 9 -18.39 4.60 -16.25
C GLU A 9 -17.53 4.25 -17.47
N GLU A 10 -18.13 3.82 -18.58
CA GLU A 10 -17.41 3.60 -19.85
C GLU A 10 -16.76 4.89 -20.36
N LYS A 11 -17.49 6.02 -20.30
CA LYS A 11 -16.96 7.32 -20.71
C LYS A 11 -15.82 7.80 -19.81
N PHE A 12 -15.86 7.48 -18.51
CA PHE A 12 -14.76 7.73 -17.58
C PHE A 12 -13.53 6.89 -17.91
N LEU A 13 -13.70 5.61 -18.21
CA LEU A 13 -12.61 4.73 -18.67
C LEU A 13 -12.01 5.21 -19.99
N HIS A 14 -12.86 5.65 -20.92
CA HIS A 14 -12.43 6.21 -22.20
C HIS A 14 -11.64 7.52 -22.03
N TYR A 15 -11.98 8.32 -21.01
CA TYR A 15 -11.24 9.53 -20.65
C TYR A 15 -9.89 9.19 -19.99
N GLN A 16 -9.89 8.21 -19.09
CA GLN A 16 -8.69 7.72 -18.41
C GLN A 16 -7.70 7.09 -19.40
N LEU A 17 -8.18 6.30 -20.36
CA LEU A 17 -7.40 5.71 -21.46
C LEU A 17 -6.96 6.75 -22.52
N SER A 18 -7.63 7.90 -22.59
CA SER A 18 -7.23 9.01 -23.46
C SER A 18 -6.20 9.95 -22.84
N SER A 19 -5.76 9.66 -21.61
CA SER A 19 -4.82 10.53 -20.90
C SER A 19 -3.48 10.62 -21.64
N PRO A 20 -2.77 11.76 -21.54
CA PRO A 20 -1.44 11.92 -22.12
C PRO A 20 -0.47 10.82 -21.67
N ILE A 21 -0.64 10.31 -20.44
CA ILE A 21 0.18 9.24 -19.87
C ILE A 21 -0.07 7.92 -20.61
N TRP A 22 -1.32 7.52 -20.82
CA TRP A 22 -1.63 6.32 -21.61
C TRP A 22 -1.17 6.45 -23.06
N LYS A 23 -1.30 7.64 -23.65
CA LYS A 23 -0.77 7.91 -24.99
C LYS A 23 0.74 7.79 -25.05
N THR A 24 1.48 8.29 -24.06
CA THR A 24 2.94 8.13 -23.98
C THR A 24 3.34 6.66 -23.76
N LEU A 25 2.58 5.92 -22.94
CA LEU A 25 2.79 4.51 -22.66
C LEU A 25 2.56 3.65 -23.92
N MET A 26 1.49 3.92 -24.66
CA MET A 26 1.17 3.22 -25.92
C MET A 26 2.05 3.66 -27.09
N ALA A 27 2.47 4.92 -27.13
CA ALA A 27 3.42 5.42 -28.14
C ALA A 27 4.81 4.77 -28.00
N GLY A 28 5.23 4.46 -26.77
CA GLY A 28 6.44 3.67 -26.52
C GLY A 28 6.35 2.22 -27.04
N MET A 29 5.14 1.70 -27.25
CA MET A 29 4.89 0.35 -27.76
C MET A 29 4.71 0.30 -29.29
N SER A 30 4.52 1.44 -29.96
CA SER A 30 4.10 1.50 -31.37
C SER A 30 5.22 1.80 -32.38
N ASN A 31 6.49 1.47 -32.09
CA ASN A 31 7.54 1.54 -33.11
C ASN A 31 7.50 0.29 -34.01
N PRO A 32 7.28 0.43 -35.34
CA PRO A 32 7.39 -0.69 -36.25
C PRO A 32 8.87 -0.89 -36.60
N VAL A 33 9.48 -1.98 -36.13
CA VAL A 33 10.81 -2.39 -36.58
C VAL A 33 10.77 -3.87 -36.93
N ASP A 34 10.83 -4.12 -38.23
CA ASP A 34 11.06 -5.43 -38.85
C ASP A 34 12.45 -5.94 -38.47
N THR A 35 12.59 -6.53 -37.28
CA THR A 35 13.67 -7.45 -36.92
C THR A 35 13.21 -8.17 -35.66
N HIS A 36 13.29 -9.50 -35.61
CA HIS A 36 12.90 -10.30 -34.44
C HIS A 36 13.40 -9.63 -33.15
N PRO A 37 12.51 -9.03 -32.33
CA PRO A 37 12.97 -8.22 -31.23
C PRO A 37 13.51 -9.15 -30.15
N ASN A 38 14.78 -8.97 -29.83
CA ASN A 38 15.42 -9.73 -28.76
C ASN A 38 14.63 -9.44 -27.46
N ILE A 39 14.09 -10.49 -26.85
CA ILE A 39 13.20 -10.42 -25.69
C ILE A 39 13.86 -9.64 -24.55
N ASN A 40 15.18 -9.74 -24.40
CA ASN A 40 15.92 -9.01 -23.37
C ASN A 40 15.91 -7.50 -23.61
N THR A 41 16.01 -7.05 -24.86
CA THR A 41 15.88 -5.62 -25.21
C THR A 41 14.45 -5.12 -24.98
N LEU A 42 13.42 -5.92 -25.31
CA LEU A 42 12.02 -5.54 -25.01
C LEU A 42 11.77 -5.44 -23.50
N LEU A 43 12.25 -6.40 -22.72
CA LEU A 43 12.12 -6.38 -21.26
C LEU A 43 12.90 -5.22 -20.63
N THR A 44 14.09 -4.91 -21.15
CA THR A 44 14.90 -3.78 -20.68
C THR A 44 14.21 -2.45 -20.98
N ASN A 45 13.70 -2.28 -22.21
CA ASN A 45 12.99 -1.06 -22.62
C ASN A 45 11.67 -0.88 -21.85
N ALA A 46 10.96 -1.99 -21.57
CA ALA A 46 9.78 -1.95 -20.72
C ALA A 46 10.13 -1.58 -19.28
N ALA A 47 11.23 -2.11 -18.73
CA ALA A 47 11.69 -1.79 -17.38
C ALA A 47 12.12 -0.33 -17.23
N THR A 48 12.84 0.23 -18.22
CA THR A 48 13.21 1.65 -18.22
C THR A 48 11.97 2.55 -18.33
N SER A 49 11.05 2.24 -19.26
CA SER A 49 9.81 2.99 -19.42
C SER A 49 8.95 3.00 -18.13
N VAL A 50 8.83 1.85 -17.45
CA VAL A 50 8.12 1.76 -16.16
C VAL A 50 8.83 2.58 -15.08
N ASN A 51 10.17 2.62 -15.11
CA ASN A 51 10.94 3.42 -14.17
C ASN A 51 10.75 4.93 -14.42
N ASP A 52 10.75 5.36 -15.68
CA ASP A 52 10.53 6.76 -16.06
C ASP A 52 9.11 7.23 -15.70
N ALA A 53 8.10 6.37 -15.91
CA ALA A 53 6.74 6.62 -15.47
C ALA A 53 6.64 6.75 -13.94
N PHE A 54 7.39 5.92 -13.20
CA PHE A 54 7.44 5.99 -11.75
C PHE A 54 8.11 7.28 -11.22
N GLU A 55 9.22 7.71 -11.82
CA GLU A 55 9.87 8.98 -11.45
C GLU A 55 8.99 10.19 -11.80
N THR A 56 8.20 10.11 -12.87
CA THR A 56 7.19 11.12 -13.20
C THR A 56 6.15 11.23 -12.08
N LEU A 57 5.63 10.10 -11.58
CA LEU A 57 4.69 10.08 -10.45
C LEU A 57 5.30 10.66 -9.18
N ARG A 58 6.58 10.39 -8.92
CA ARG A 58 7.31 10.97 -7.79
C ARG A 58 7.42 12.49 -7.87
N GLY A 59 7.68 13.04 -9.06
CA GLY A 59 7.72 14.49 -9.26
C GLY A 59 6.38 15.20 -9.02
N ILE A 60 5.27 14.48 -9.21
CA ILE A 60 3.92 14.99 -8.93
C ILE A 60 3.65 15.05 -7.42
N ASP A 61 4.11 14.06 -6.65
CA ASP A 61 4.05 14.07 -5.18
C ASP A 61 4.76 15.33 -4.62
N SER A 62 5.96 15.63 -5.11
CA SER A 62 6.73 16.81 -4.70
C SER A 62 6.07 18.15 -5.04
N SER A 63 5.10 18.20 -5.96
CA SER A 63 4.42 19.44 -6.39
C SER A 63 3.00 19.60 -5.81
N ARG A 64 2.64 18.77 -4.82
CA ARG A 64 1.43 18.77 -3.98
C ARG A 64 0.38 19.83 -4.34
N THR A 65 -0.53 19.46 -5.26
CA THR A 65 -1.71 20.25 -5.59
C THR A 65 -2.94 19.55 -5.02
N GLU A 66 -3.78 20.23 -4.24
CA GLU A 66 -4.97 19.64 -3.62
C GLU A 66 -6.08 19.41 -4.67
N SER A 67 -6.01 18.29 -5.41
CA SER A 67 -7.03 17.88 -6.37
C SER A 67 -7.31 16.37 -6.27
N PRO A 68 -8.54 15.90 -6.59
CA PRO A 68 -8.88 14.49 -6.54
C PRO A 68 -8.11 13.62 -7.56
N GLU A 69 -7.63 14.22 -8.66
CA GLU A 69 -6.73 13.55 -9.61
C GLU A 69 -5.32 13.41 -9.03
N SER A 70 -4.85 14.40 -8.28
CA SER A 70 -3.60 14.33 -7.54
C SER A 70 -3.62 13.21 -6.50
N ASP A 71 -4.73 13.02 -5.79
CA ASP A 71 -4.89 11.94 -4.80
C ASP A 71 -4.79 10.53 -5.42
N ALA A 72 -5.30 10.36 -6.65
CA ALA A 72 -5.21 9.07 -7.35
C ALA A 72 -3.77 8.77 -7.78
N LEU A 73 -3.09 9.76 -8.38
CA LEU A 73 -1.68 9.63 -8.77
C LEU A 73 -0.77 9.39 -7.55
N LEU A 74 -1.03 10.09 -6.46
CA LEU A 74 -0.32 9.91 -5.19
C LEU A 74 -0.56 8.52 -4.60
N THR A 75 -1.79 8.02 -4.67
CA THR A 75 -2.13 6.65 -4.29
C THR A 75 -1.33 5.63 -5.11
N TYR A 76 -1.27 5.80 -6.44
CA TYR A 76 -0.50 4.91 -7.30
C TYR A 76 0.98 4.96 -7.00
N TYR A 77 1.56 6.15 -6.83
CA TYR A 77 2.97 6.32 -6.47
C TYR A 77 3.33 5.50 -5.23
N HIS A 78 2.57 5.67 -4.14
CA HIS A 78 2.84 4.97 -2.89
C HIS A 78 2.58 3.46 -2.97
N VAL A 79 1.51 3.02 -3.63
CA VAL A 79 1.23 1.57 -3.81
C VAL A 79 2.33 0.93 -4.65
N LEU A 80 2.74 1.54 -5.76
CA LEU A 80 3.85 1.06 -6.58
C LEU A 80 5.18 1.05 -5.81
N SER A 81 5.41 2.05 -4.94
CA SER A 81 6.60 2.07 -4.07
C SER A 81 6.69 0.84 -3.17
N ILE A 82 5.55 0.36 -2.65
CA ILE A 82 5.46 -0.88 -1.87
C ILE A 82 5.70 -2.10 -2.78
N LEU A 83 5.01 -2.17 -3.92
CA LEU A 83 5.04 -3.33 -4.80
C LEU A 83 6.40 -3.55 -5.50
N ARG A 84 7.20 -2.49 -5.67
CA ARG A 84 8.59 -2.60 -6.14
C ARG A 84 9.52 -3.28 -5.12
N GLN A 85 9.14 -3.26 -3.85
CA GLN A 85 9.95 -3.79 -2.75
C GLN A 85 9.46 -5.16 -2.27
N VAL A 86 8.14 -5.35 -2.24
CA VAL A 86 7.51 -6.58 -1.76
C VAL A 86 6.55 -7.13 -2.81
N PRO A 87 6.73 -8.39 -3.25
CA PRO A 87 5.85 -9.00 -4.24
C PRO A 87 4.40 -9.09 -3.72
N LEU A 88 3.44 -8.62 -4.51
CA LEU A 88 2.01 -8.73 -4.20
C LEU A 88 1.58 -10.16 -3.85
N ARG A 89 2.13 -11.14 -4.58
CA ARG A 89 1.87 -12.56 -4.35
C ARG A 89 2.19 -12.98 -2.92
N LYS A 90 3.28 -12.48 -2.34
CA LYS A 90 3.69 -12.82 -0.97
C LYS A 90 2.77 -12.19 0.07
N LEU A 91 2.28 -10.97 -0.19
CA LEU A 91 1.27 -10.33 0.66
C LEU A 91 -0.08 -11.08 0.60
N HIS A 92 -0.48 -11.56 -0.58
CA HIS A 92 -1.68 -12.37 -0.76
C HIS A 92 -1.55 -13.73 -0.06
N GLU A 93 -0.47 -14.47 -0.30
CA GLU A 93 -0.20 -15.77 0.34
C GLU A 93 -0.18 -15.65 1.88
N PHE A 94 0.37 -14.55 2.41
CA PHE A 94 0.35 -14.26 3.84
C PHE A 94 -1.06 -14.14 4.43
N SER A 95 -2.04 -13.68 3.64
CA SER A 95 -3.41 -13.48 4.12
C SER A 95 -4.15 -14.78 4.45
N GLY A 96 -3.71 -15.92 3.92
CA GLY A 96 -4.41 -17.19 4.03
C GLY A 96 -5.63 -17.33 3.11
N TRP A 97 -5.96 -16.31 2.30
CA TRP A 97 -7.11 -16.37 1.40
C TRP A 97 -6.85 -17.29 0.18
N GLN A 98 -7.62 -18.37 0.06
CA GLN A 98 -7.55 -19.33 -1.06
C GLN A 98 -6.13 -19.85 -1.34
N VAL A 99 -5.33 -20.03 -0.30
CA VAL A 99 -3.95 -20.54 -0.38
C VAL A 99 -3.77 -21.72 0.58
N THR A 100 -2.78 -22.56 0.30
CA THR A 100 -2.47 -23.73 1.13
C THR A 100 -1.56 -23.37 2.30
N GLU A 101 -1.58 -24.15 3.38
CA GLU A 101 -0.72 -23.93 4.55
C GLU A 101 0.77 -23.78 4.19
N PRO A 102 1.37 -24.64 3.32
CA PRO A 102 2.76 -24.46 2.91
C PRO A 102 3.05 -23.13 2.21
N GLN A 103 2.08 -22.57 1.46
CA GLN A 103 2.22 -21.27 0.81
C GLN A 103 2.19 -20.13 1.84
N ILE A 104 1.30 -20.25 2.84
CA ILE A 104 1.21 -19.28 3.94
C ILE A 104 2.53 -19.26 4.71
N ASP A 105 3.06 -20.43 5.09
CA ASP A 105 4.31 -20.54 5.85
C ASP A 105 5.50 -19.98 5.07
N ALA A 106 5.63 -20.34 3.79
CA ALA A 106 6.67 -19.80 2.93
C ALA A 106 6.57 -18.28 2.75
N ALA A 107 5.35 -17.72 2.71
CA ALA A 107 5.14 -16.29 2.65
C ALA A 107 5.49 -15.59 3.97
N ARG A 108 5.13 -16.17 5.12
CA ARG A 108 5.51 -15.68 6.45
C ARG A 108 7.02 -15.63 6.61
N GLU A 109 7.71 -16.73 6.30
CA GLU A 109 9.17 -16.81 6.40
C GLU A 109 9.84 -15.77 5.49
N TYR A 110 9.37 -15.65 4.24
CA TYR A 110 9.88 -14.67 3.29
C TYR A 110 9.73 -13.24 3.82
N LEU A 111 8.52 -12.85 4.22
CA LEU A 111 8.23 -11.49 4.68
C LEU A 111 9.01 -11.17 5.96
N GLN A 112 9.06 -12.11 6.91
CA GLN A 112 9.82 -11.95 8.14
C GLN A 112 11.32 -11.77 7.86
N LYS A 113 11.91 -12.60 7.00
CA LYS A 113 13.33 -12.50 6.62
C LYS A 113 13.63 -11.20 5.88
N TRP A 114 12.76 -10.80 4.96
CA TRP A 114 12.92 -9.56 4.19
C TRP A 114 12.85 -8.33 5.11
N MET A 115 11.83 -8.24 5.97
CA MET A 115 11.66 -7.09 6.87
C MET A 115 12.81 -6.97 7.89
N ARG A 116 13.32 -8.10 8.39
CA ARG A 116 14.48 -8.13 9.30
C ARG A 116 15.79 -7.77 8.62
N SER A 117 15.99 -8.21 7.37
CA SER A 117 17.22 -7.90 6.62
C SER A 117 17.25 -6.46 6.09
N LYS A 118 16.08 -5.84 5.88
CA LYS A 118 15.96 -4.48 5.34
C LYS A 118 15.00 -3.60 6.17
N PRO A 119 15.31 -3.33 7.46
CA PRO A 119 14.38 -2.68 8.37
C PRO A 119 14.00 -1.25 7.97
N SER A 120 14.93 -0.47 7.39
CA SER A 120 14.64 0.88 6.87
C SER A 120 13.69 0.82 5.67
N HIS A 121 13.88 -0.12 4.75
CA HIS A 121 12.98 -0.30 3.60
C HIS A 121 11.59 -0.77 4.03
N ALA A 122 11.54 -1.65 5.04
CA ALA A 122 10.28 -2.11 5.61
C ALA A 122 9.49 -0.95 6.24
N ARG A 123 10.18 -0.07 6.98
CA ARG A 123 9.61 1.17 7.52
C ARG A 123 9.15 2.11 6.41
N LYS A 124 9.94 2.29 5.34
CA LYS A 124 9.57 3.14 4.21
C LYS A 124 8.30 2.68 3.51
N CYS A 125 8.18 1.38 3.24
CA CYS A 125 6.95 0.80 2.69
C CYS A 125 5.77 0.96 3.65
N PHE A 126 6.01 0.90 4.97
CA PHE A 126 4.96 1.14 5.96
C PHE A 126 4.48 2.59 5.94
N TRP A 127 5.39 3.56 5.82
CA TRP A 127 5.02 4.96 5.66
C TRP A 127 4.16 5.17 4.40
N HIS A 128 4.59 4.64 3.24
CA HIS A 128 3.78 4.67 2.02
C HIS A 128 2.38 4.07 2.24
N ALA A 129 2.28 2.93 2.94
CA ALA A 129 1.01 2.29 3.24
C ALA A 129 0.12 3.16 4.14
N ALA A 130 0.70 3.81 5.15
CA ALA A 130 -0.02 4.70 6.06
C ALA A 130 -0.56 5.94 5.34
N VAL A 131 0.20 6.52 4.40
CA VAL A 131 -0.27 7.66 3.58
C VAL A 131 -1.46 7.26 2.72
N VAL A 132 -1.38 6.14 1.99
CA VAL A 132 -2.50 5.65 1.17
C VAL A 132 -3.72 5.32 2.01
N PHE A 133 -3.53 4.67 3.16
CA PHE A 133 -4.62 4.36 4.08
C PHE A 133 -5.35 5.62 4.52
N LYS A 134 -4.63 6.70 4.83
CA LYS A 134 -5.21 8.00 5.19
C LYS A 134 -5.97 8.64 4.02
N ILE A 135 -5.40 8.63 2.81
CA ILE A 135 -6.07 9.15 1.61
C ILE A 135 -7.40 8.43 1.40
N LEU A 136 -7.39 7.10 1.36
CA LEU A 136 -8.58 6.28 1.12
C LEU A 136 -9.60 6.38 2.26
N ARG A 137 -9.16 6.53 3.52
CA ARG A 137 -10.04 6.74 4.68
C ARG A 137 -10.85 8.04 4.57
N ASN A 138 -10.28 9.08 3.99
CA ASN A 138 -10.94 10.38 3.82
C ASN A 138 -11.73 10.48 2.51
N LYS A 139 -11.55 9.53 1.59
CA LYS A 139 -12.21 9.51 0.28
C LYS A 139 -13.62 8.94 0.39
N LYS A 140 -14.63 9.73 0.00
CA LYS A 140 -16.05 9.30 0.00
C LYS A 140 -16.42 8.45 -1.21
N HIS A 141 -15.86 8.75 -2.39
CA HIS A 141 -16.20 8.07 -3.63
C HIS A 141 -15.01 7.26 -4.14
N PHE A 142 -15.13 5.94 -4.13
CA PHE A 142 -14.08 5.03 -4.57
C PHE A 142 -14.13 4.85 -6.09
N ALA A 143 -12.95 4.88 -6.70
CA ALA A 143 -12.76 4.41 -8.07
C ALA A 143 -12.54 2.88 -8.05
N CYS A 144 -12.52 2.24 -9.21
CA CYS A 144 -12.48 0.78 -9.34
C CYS A 144 -11.25 0.13 -8.69
N ASP A 145 -10.14 0.86 -8.68
CA ASP A 145 -8.82 0.52 -8.17
C ASP A 145 -8.68 0.74 -6.66
N SER A 146 -9.45 1.67 -6.09
CA SER A 146 -9.34 2.09 -4.69
C SER A 146 -9.47 0.92 -3.69
N PRO A 147 -10.40 -0.05 -3.86
CA PRO A 147 -10.46 -1.22 -2.99
C PRO A 147 -9.24 -2.13 -3.08
N PHE A 148 -8.61 -2.24 -4.26
CA PHE A 148 -7.39 -3.03 -4.43
C PHE A 148 -6.18 -2.33 -3.81
N CYS A 149 -6.06 -1.01 -3.98
CA CYS A 149 -5.04 -0.23 -3.27
C CYS A 149 -5.18 -0.40 -1.76
N MET A 150 -6.41 -0.35 -1.23
CA MET A 150 -6.71 -0.59 0.18
C MET A 150 -6.27 -1.99 0.64
N LEU A 151 -6.53 -3.02 -0.17
CA LEU A 151 -6.13 -4.40 0.11
C LEU A 151 -4.60 -4.52 0.24
N VAL A 152 -3.85 -3.98 -0.72
CA VAL A 152 -2.37 -4.04 -0.72
C VAL A 152 -1.80 -3.39 0.54
N VAL A 153 -2.26 -2.19 0.88
CA VAL A 153 -1.68 -1.45 2.01
C VAL A 153 -2.04 -2.06 3.35
N VAL A 154 -3.27 -2.57 3.51
CA VAL A 154 -3.68 -3.25 4.76
C VAL A 154 -2.94 -4.57 4.94
N LEU A 155 -2.75 -5.36 3.88
CA LEU A 155 -1.93 -6.58 3.95
C LEU A 155 -0.49 -6.26 4.36
N TYR A 156 0.10 -5.21 3.78
CA TYR A 156 1.45 -4.79 4.12
C TYR A 156 1.55 -4.30 5.57
N MET A 157 0.64 -3.43 6.01
CA MET A 157 0.60 -2.92 7.39
C MET A 157 0.42 -4.06 8.39
N TRP A 158 -0.41 -5.06 8.07
CA TRP A 158 -0.59 -6.25 8.91
C TRP A 158 0.69 -7.10 8.98
N ALA A 159 1.36 -7.35 7.85
CA ALA A 159 2.63 -8.05 7.85
C ALA A 159 3.71 -7.29 8.63
N PHE A 160 3.76 -5.96 8.52
CA PHE A 160 4.69 -5.11 9.26
C PHE A 160 4.42 -5.11 10.76
N ASP A 161 3.15 -5.10 11.17
CA ASP A 161 2.73 -5.27 12.56
C ASP A 161 3.19 -6.60 13.15
N GLN A 162 3.15 -7.68 12.37
CA GLN A 162 3.60 -9.00 12.82
C GLN A 162 5.13 -9.15 12.86
N PHE A 163 5.84 -8.66 11.84
CA PHE A 163 7.25 -9.00 11.62
C PHE A 163 8.22 -7.81 11.61
N GLY A 164 7.74 -6.61 11.28
CA GLY A 164 8.56 -5.42 11.06
C GLY A 164 8.90 -4.67 12.35
N GLN A 165 8.13 -4.86 13.41
CA GLN A 165 8.47 -4.33 14.73
C GLN A 165 9.45 -5.28 15.44
N LEU A 166 10.58 -4.74 15.91
CA LEU A 166 11.46 -5.46 16.84
C LEU A 166 10.70 -5.70 18.16
N LYS A 167 9.95 -6.79 18.23
CA LYS A 167 9.44 -7.32 19.49
C LYS A 167 10.63 -7.84 20.30
N GLY A 168 11.17 -7.00 21.19
CA GLY A 168 12.09 -7.44 22.24
C GLY A 168 13.52 -6.94 22.16
N ALA A 169 13.73 -5.62 22.23
CA ALA A 169 14.74 -5.18 23.19
C ALA A 169 14.02 -5.09 24.54
N ILE A 170 14.10 -6.17 25.33
CA ILE A 170 13.90 -6.05 26.77
C ILE A 170 15.03 -5.12 27.20
N LEU A 171 14.75 -3.83 27.36
CA LEU A 171 15.66 -2.96 28.08
C LEU A 171 15.88 -3.61 29.45
N PRO A 172 17.14 -3.81 29.89
CA PRO A 172 17.41 -4.24 31.24
C PRO A 172 16.59 -3.38 32.21
N ARG A 173 15.96 -4.04 33.19
CA ARG A 173 15.04 -3.46 34.17
C ARG A 173 15.62 -2.25 34.92
N ASP A 174 16.93 -2.03 34.81
CA ASP A 174 17.68 -0.96 35.47
C ASP A 174 17.74 0.37 34.66
N MET A 175 17.14 0.42 33.46
CA MET A 175 16.94 1.65 32.65
C MET A 175 15.47 2.11 32.61
N ALA A 176 14.61 1.54 33.46
CA ALA A 176 13.19 1.85 33.49
C ALA A 176 12.89 3.29 33.96
N ASP A 177 13.81 3.92 34.67
CA ASP A 177 13.65 5.28 35.21
C ASP A 177 14.07 6.40 34.23
N CYS A 178 14.62 6.06 33.07
CA CYS A 178 14.97 7.01 31.99
C CYS A 178 14.08 6.88 30.75
N ALA A 179 13.09 5.97 30.76
CA ALA A 179 12.15 5.80 29.65
C ALA A 179 11.14 6.95 29.63
N GLY A 180 11.61 8.12 29.17
CA GLY A 180 10.74 9.23 28.82
C GLY A 180 9.59 8.72 27.95
N MET A 181 8.38 8.80 28.51
CA MET A 181 7.07 8.63 27.90
C MET A 181 7.15 8.31 26.38
N ASP A 182 7.23 7.02 26.02
CA ASP A 182 7.34 6.53 24.63
C ASP A 182 6.07 6.90 23.84
N ARG A 183 6.00 8.16 23.41
CA ARG A 183 4.88 8.70 22.64
C ARG A 183 4.90 8.02 21.27
N PRO A 184 3.85 7.28 20.91
CA PRO A 184 3.77 6.63 19.62
C PRO A 184 3.96 7.64 18.47
N THR A 185 4.85 7.34 17.52
CA THR A 185 5.03 8.20 16.33
C THR A 185 3.82 8.02 15.41
N SER A 186 3.11 9.11 15.11
CA SER A 186 1.96 9.10 14.19
C SER A 186 2.47 9.17 12.75
N VAL A 187 2.72 8.00 12.14
CA VAL A 187 3.44 7.89 10.86
C VAL A 187 2.62 8.46 9.70
N ASP A 188 1.29 8.41 9.77
CA ASP A 188 0.39 8.98 8.76
C ASP A 188 0.30 10.52 8.77
N LEU A 189 0.94 11.16 9.75
CA LEU A 189 1.01 12.61 9.88
C LEU A 189 2.38 13.19 9.50
N LEU A 190 3.39 12.35 9.30
CA LEU A 190 4.73 12.78 8.88
C LEU A 190 4.67 13.38 7.48
N GLN A 191 5.03 14.67 7.37
CA GLN A 191 5.05 15.42 6.10
C GLN A 191 6.42 16.02 5.79
N ASP A 192 7.27 16.23 6.80
CA ASP A 192 8.64 16.72 6.59
C ASP A 192 9.56 15.56 6.20
N GLU A 193 10.29 15.72 5.09
CA GLU A 193 11.25 14.74 4.57
C GLU A 193 12.32 14.39 5.63
N LYS A 194 12.73 15.35 6.45
CA LYS A 194 13.70 15.12 7.53
C LYS A 194 13.13 14.26 8.65
N GLU A 195 11.87 14.46 9.02
CA GLU A 195 11.19 13.64 10.03
C GLU A 195 10.94 12.22 9.53
N ILE A 196 10.59 12.09 8.25
CA ILE A 196 10.44 10.80 7.58
C ILE A 196 11.77 10.05 7.64
N GLU A 197 12.87 10.65 7.15
CA GLU A 197 14.17 9.99 7.10
C GLU A 197 14.68 9.61 8.50
N ALA A 198 14.51 10.50 9.49
CA ALA A 198 14.84 10.20 10.88
C ALA A 198 14.07 8.98 11.43
N TRP A 199 12.79 8.84 11.08
CA TRP A 199 11.99 7.68 11.46
C TRP A 199 12.40 6.41 10.68
N LEU A 200 12.78 6.53 9.41
CA LEU A 200 13.29 5.41 8.61
C LEU A 200 14.59 4.83 9.16
N GLU A 201 15.45 5.65 9.74
CA GLU A 201 16.72 5.22 10.36
C GLU A 201 16.52 4.73 11.79
N ASN A 202 15.87 5.52 12.65
CA ASN A 202 15.88 5.33 14.11
C ASN A 202 14.48 5.17 14.74
N GLY A 203 13.45 4.97 13.91
CA GLY A 203 12.04 4.94 14.31
C GLY A 203 11.72 4.17 15.59
N SER A 204 10.81 4.73 16.39
CA SER A 204 10.35 4.12 17.64
C SER A 204 9.71 2.76 17.39
N SER A 205 9.80 1.89 18.40
CA SER A 205 9.07 0.62 18.44
C SER A 205 7.56 0.80 18.51
N SER A 206 7.07 2.01 18.83
CA SER A 206 5.65 2.33 18.98
C SER A 206 5.13 3.19 17.82
N VAL A 207 4.34 2.60 16.95
CA VAL A 207 3.78 3.28 15.77
C VAL A 207 2.29 3.51 15.96
N HIS A 208 1.83 4.73 15.70
CA HIS A 208 0.42 5.12 15.70
C HIS A 208 -0.06 5.43 14.29
N ILE A 209 -1.28 5.00 13.98
CA ILE A 209 -1.99 5.34 12.74
C ILE A 209 -3.36 5.90 13.09
N THR A 210 -3.68 7.09 12.58
CA THR A 210 -4.99 7.72 12.80
C THR A 210 -6.13 6.78 12.36
N GLY A 211 -7.02 6.44 13.29
CA GLY A 211 -8.17 5.56 13.06
C GLY A 211 -7.97 4.09 13.44
N VAL A 212 -6.72 3.62 13.47
CA VAL A 212 -6.39 2.24 13.89
C VAL A 212 -5.82 2.21 15.32
N GLY A 213 -5.10 3.27 15.72
CA GLY A 213 -4.44 3.36 17.01
C GLY A 213 -3.00 2.83 16.98
N VAL A 214 -2.47 2.47 18.15
CA VAL A 214 -1.06 2.05 18.30
C VAL A 214 -0.89 0.58 17.88
N LEU A 215 0.15 0.28 17.10
CA LEU A 215 0.46 -1.05 16.56
C LEU A 215 1.30 -1.95 17.49
N LYS A 216 1.30 -1.73 18.81
CA LYS A 216 2.08 -2.57 19.76
C LYS A 216 1.29 -3.75 20.35
N SER A 217 -0.03 -3.79 20.18
CA SER A 217 -0.91 -4.73 20.92
C SER A 217 -1.19 -6.01 20.13
N THR A 218 -1.41 -7.14 20.80
CA THR A 218 -1.92 -8.39 20.17
C THR A 218 -3.23 -8.21 19.38
N LYS A 219 -3.96 -7.12 19.58
CA LYS A 219 -5.22 -6.78 18.89
C LYS A 219 -5.08 -5.75 17.76
N SER A 220 -3.87 -5.30 17.41
CA SER A 220 -3.64 -4.26 16.39
C SER A 220 -4.10 -4.70 15.00
N GLY A 221 -3.79 -5.93 14.59
CA GLY A 221 -4.28 -6.51 13.34
C GLY A 221 -5.80 -6.54 13.24
N ALA A 222 -6.50 -6.98 14.31
CA ALA A 222 -7.96 -7.01 14.32
C ALA A 222 -8.58 -5.60 14.21
N ARG A 223 -8.00 -4.60 14.89
CA ARG A 223 -8.45 -3.19 14.74
C ARG A 223 -8.23 -2.66 13.33
N MET A 224 -7.10 -2.98 12.72
CA MET A 224 -6.77 -2.56 11.36
C MET A 224 -7.75 -3.16 10.33
N ILE A 225 -8.06 -4.45 10.46
CA ILE A 225 -9.04 -5.13 9.61
C ILE A 225 -10.44 -4.52 9.82
N SER A 226 -10.83 -4.27 11.08
CA SER A 226 -12.12 -3.63 11.39
C SER A 226 -12.23 -2.23 10.78
N GLU A 227 -11.16 -1.43 10.85
CA GLU A 227 -11.16 -0.08 10.28
C GLU A 227 -11.16 -0.12 8.74
N CYS A 228 -10.42 -1.06 8.13
CA CYS A 228 -10.49 -1.31 6.69
C CYS A 228 -11.92 -1.65 6.24
N ARG A 229 -12.57 -2.58 6.96
CA ARG A 229 -13.98 -2.94 6.72
C ARG A 229 -14.88 -1.72 6.82
N ARG A 230 -14.73 -0.89 7.87
CA ARG A 230 -15.52 0.32 8.05
C ARG A 230 -15.36 1.29 6.87
N ILE A 231 -14.13 1.50 6.41
CA ILE A 231 -13.81 2.36 5.26
C ILE A 231 -14.49 1.82 3.99
N LEU A 232 -14.28 0.54 3.67
CA LEU A 232 -14.88 -0.11 2.49
C LEU A 232 -16.41 -0.05 2.50
N LEU A 233 -17.05 -0.27 3.65
CA LEU A 233 -18.51 -0.22 3.77
C LEU A 233 -19.07 1.21 3.70
N SER A 234 -18.28 2.21 4.10
CA SER A 234 -18.67 3.62 4.03
C SER A 234 -18.47 4.26 2.65
N ALA A 235 -17.70 3.63 1.76
CA ALA A 235 -17.39 4.16 0.45
C ALA A 235 -18.60 4.08 -0.50
N SER A 236 -18.86 5.19 -1.19
CA SER A 236 -19.75 5.24 -2.36
C SER A 236 -18.95 4.89 -3.64
N GLY A 237 -19.58 4.23 -4.61
CA GLY A 237 -18.89 3.71 -5.80
C GLY A 237 -18.31 2.30 -5.58
N TRP A 238 -18.44 1.43 -6.57
CA TRP A 238 -17.99 0.02 -6.54
C TRP A 238 -18.45 -0.75 -5.28
N SER A 239 -19.60 -0.37 -4.70
CA SER A 239 -20.09 -0.91 -3.42
C SER A 239 -20.24 -2.44 -3.38
N PRO A 240 -20.62 -3.15 -4.48
CA PRO A 240 -20.59 -4.61 -4.48
C PRO A 240 -19.19 -5.18 -4.23
N LEU A 241 -18.16 -4.62 -4.88
CA LEU A 241 -16.77 -5.03 -4.69
C LEU A 241 -16.27 -4.68 -3.28
N CYS A 242 -16.56 -3.46 -2.79
CA CYS A 242 -16.20 -3.06 -1.43
C CYS A 242 -16.83 -3.97 -0.37
N ARG A 243 -18.11 -4.34 -0.54
CA ARG A 243 -18.81 -5.29 0.35
C ARG A 243 -18.21 -6.69 0.27
N PHE A 244 -17.88 -7.16 -0.93
CA PHE A 244 -17.21 -8.45 -1.12
C PHE A 244 -15.88 -8.50 -0.37
N LEU A 245 -15.02 -7.49 -0.57
CA LEU A 245 -13.72 -7.41 0.10
C LEU A 245 -13.86 -7.25 1.62
N ALA A 246 -14.81 -6.43 2.08
CA ALA A 246 -15.15 -6.31 3.50
C ALA A 246 -15.53 -7.66 4.13
N GLY A 247 -16.32 -8.48 3.43
CA GLY A 247 -16.66 -9.83 3.86
C GLY A 247 -15.50 -10.81 3.79
N ALA A 248 -14.60 -10.67 2.80
CA ALA A 248 -13.38 -11.47 2.71
C ALA A 248 -12.47 -11.23 3.93
N TRP A 249 -12.29 -9.97 4.30
CA TRP A 249 -11.53 -9.56 5.48
C TRP A 249 -12.11 -10.07 6.81
N GLU A 250 -13.43 -10.09 6.94
CA GLU A 250 -14.10 -10.66 8.11
C GLU A 250 -13.74 -12.14 8.28
N ARG A 251 -13.74 -12.92 7.18
CA ARG A 251 -13.36 -14.34 7.20
C ARG A 251 -11.90 -14.55 7.58
N VAL A 252 -10.99 -13.71 7.07
CA VAL A 252 -9.57 -13.74 7.43
C VAL A 252 -9.39 -13.45 8.93
N SER A 253 -10.20 -12.56 9.50
CA SER A 253 -10.15 -12.25 10.93
C SER A 253 -10.80 -13.30 11.84
N SER A 254 -11.78 -14.06 11.34
CA SER A 254 -12.52 -15.07 12.11
C SER A 254 -11.95 -16.49 11.99
N GLY A 255 -11.11 -16.74 10.99
CA GLY A 255 -10.52 -18.06 10.70
C GLY A 255 -9.07 -18.22 11.16
N GLY A 256 -8.59 -17.35 12.05
CA GLY A 256 -7.25 -17.39 12.64
C GLY A 256 -7.26 -17.79 14.11
#